data_AF-A0A948D6K5-F1
#
_entry.id   AF-A0A948D6K5-F1
#
_cell.length_a   1.000
_cell.length_b   1.000
_cell.length_c   1.000
_cell.angle_alpha   90.00
_cell.angle_beta   90.00
_cell.angle_gamma   90.00
#
_symmetry.space_group_name_H-M   'P 1'
#
loop_
_entity.id
_entity.type
_entity.pdbx_description
1 polymer ?
#
loop_
_entity_poly.entity_id
_entity_poly.type
_entity_poly.pdbx_seq_one_letter_code
_entity_poly.pdbx_strand_id
1 'polypeptide(L)'
;MFLDFAFAILTSIVAKTYFDISIISTIYFGILFSILPDIDFVIYKIFGIHQDKGYKHRDLFHCPLLYLPIGFVILFIFSKTLAIIFLVISTLHFLHDSIAYGRGIKWLFPFSKNSFAFVYLYSRVVKVGLWQWAFIFNNKNLDEWDQRKTYTSANIVISGYD
;
A
#
# COMPACT_ATOMS: atom_id res chain seq x y z
N MET A 1 -6.41 0.74 7.14
CA MET A 1 -6.39 -0.21 8.26
C MET A 1 -7.71 -0.98 8.50
N PHE A 2 -8.84 -0.36 8.85
CA PHE A 2 -10.09 -1.13 9.13
C PHE A 2 -10.57 -1.97 7.94
N LEU A 3 -10.48 -1.41 6.73
CA LEU A 3 -10.80 -2.13 5.51
C LEU A 3 -9.85 -3.30 5.27
N ASP A 4 -8.57 -3.16 5.63
CA ASP A 4 -7.56 -4.22 5.49
C ASP A 4 -7.84 -5.39 6.43
N PHE A 5 -8.38 -5.12 7.64
CA PHE A 5 -8.86 -6.18 8.53
C PHE A 5 -10.08 -6.89 7.94
N ALA A 6 -11.01 -6.15 7.32
CA ALA A 6 -12.14 -6.75 6.63
C ALA A 6 -11.67 -7.64 5.46
N PHE A 7 -10.70 -7.18 4.67
CA PHE A 7 -10.08 -7.99 3.62
C PHE A 7 -9.36 -9.22 4.16
N ALA A 8 -8.66 -9.11 5.28
CA ALA A 8 -8.01 -10.25 5.93
C ALA A 8 -9.02 -11.31 6.38
N ILE A 9 -10.11 -10.90 7.04
CA ILE A 9 -11.18 -11.80 7.49
C ILE A 9 -11.87 -12.45 6.28
N LEU A 10 -12.25 -11.67 5.28
CA LEU A 10 -12.91 -12.18 4.07
C LEU A 10 -12.01 -13.16 3.31
N THR A 11 -10.74 -12.82 3.11
CA THR A 11 -9.76 -13.71 2.47
C THR A 11 -9.57 -14.99 3.27
N SER A 12 -9.62 -14.92 4.61
CA SER A 12 -9.50 -16.09 5.48
C SER A 12 -10.70 -17.04 5.34
N ILE A 13 -11.91 -16.50 5.24
CA ILE A 13 -13.14 -17.27 5.00
C ILE A 13 -13.04 -17.98 3.64
N VAL A 14 -12.64 -17.25 2.59
CA VAL A 14 -12.44 -17.82 1.25
C VAL A 14 -11.32 -18.87 1.27
N ALA A 15 -10.20 -18.61 1.93
CA ALA A 15 -9.12 -19.58 2.03
C ALA A 15 -9.57 -20.87 2.71
N LYS A 16 -10.44 -20.81 3.73
CA LYS A 16 -10.99 -22.01 4.36
C LYS A 16 -11.85 -22.86 3.42
N THR A 17 -12.50 -22.27 2.41
CA THR A 17 -13.31 -23.04 1.45
C THR A 17 -12.45 -23.80 0.43
N TYR A 18 -11.26 -23.29 0.12
CA TYR A 18 -10.35 -23.91 -0.87
C TYR A 18 -9.22 -24.73 -0.24
N PHE A 19 -8.86 -24.43 1.00
CA PHE A 19 -7.77 -25.05 1.72
C PHE A 19 -8.29 -25.62 3.03
N ASP A 20 -7.92 -26.86 3.37
CA ASP A 20 -8.30 -27.47 4.64
C ASP A 20 -7.41 -26.97 5.80
N ILE A 21 -7.54 -25.68 6.11
CA ILE A 21 -6.77 -24.98 7.15
C ILE A 21 -7.67 -24.55 8.29
N SER A 22 -7.09 -24.17 9.43
CA SER A 22 -7.83 -23.57 10.54
C SER A 22 -8.21 -22.13 10.21
N ILE A 23 -9.51 -21.80 10.32
CA ILE A 23 -10.00 -20.42 10.11
C ILE A 23 -9.40 -19.43 11.10
N ILE A 24 -9.24 -19.84 12.37
CA ILE A 24 -8.70 -18.97 13.43
C ILE A 24 -7.24 -18.62 13.12
N SER A 25 -6.43 -19.61 12.75
CA SER A 25 -5.02 -19.39 12.38
C SER A 25 -4.92 -18.49 11.14
N THR A 26 -5.81 -18.68 10.18
CA THR A 26 -5.83 -17.89 8.93
C THR A 26 -6.18 -16.44 9.20
N ILE A 27 -7.20 -16.18 10.03
CA ILE A 27 -7.57 -14.82 10.45
C ILE A 27 -6.41 -14.16 11.20
N TYR A 28 -5.79 -14.89 12.14
CA TYR A 28 -4.67 -14.37 12.91
C TYR A 28 -3.50 -13.93 12.00
N PHE A 29 -3.03 -14.83 11.12
CA PHE A 29 -1.96 -14.50 10.19
C PHE A 29 -2.40 -13.46 9.16
N GLY A 30 -3.65 -13.49 8.72
CA GLY A 30 -4.18 -12.52 7.78
C GLY A 30 -4.16 -11.10 8.35
N ILE A 31 -4.58 -10.93 9.61
CA ILE A 31 -4.47 -9.64 10.30
C ILE A 31 -3.01 -9.21 10.41
N LEU A 32 -2.11 -10.11 10.81
CA LEU A 32 -0.67 -9.79 10.85
C LEU A 32 -0.12 -9.32 9.50
N PHE A 33 -0.47 -10.02 8.42
CA PHE A 33 -0.03 -9.68 7.06
C PHE A 33 -0.66 -8.39 6.52
N SER A 34 -1.87 -8.04 6.97
CA SER A 34 -2.51 -6.77 6.65
C SER A 34 -1.86 -5.58 7.35
N ILE A 35 -1.29 -5.77 8.54
CA ILE A 35 -0.59 -4.71 9.29
C ILE A 35 0.85 -4.56 8.83
N LEU A 36 1.45 -5.63 8.29
CA LEU A 36 2.88 -5.67 7.97
C LEU A 36 3.37 -4.50 7.09
N PRO A 37 2.65 -4.07 6.03
CA PRO A 37 3.04 -2.89 5.26
C PRO A 37 3.15 -1.60 6.10
N ASP A 38 2.26 -1.43 7.06
CA ASP A 38 2.17 -0.24 7.92
C ASP A 38 3.15 -0.29 9.11
N ILE A 39 3.95 -1.36 9.26
CA ILE A 39 4.90 -1.46 10.39
C ILE A 39 6.00 -0.40 10.32
N ASP A 40 6.25 0.18 9.14
CA ASP A 40 7.16 1.30 8.97
C ASP A 40 6.77 2.48 9.89
N PHE A 41 5.47 2.79 10.01
CA PHE A 41 4.97 3.82 10.92
C PHE A 41 5.45 3.62 12.37
N VAL A 42 5.43 2.37 12.85
CA VAL A 42 5.88 2.03 14.21
C VAL A 42 7.39 2.25 14.34
N ILE A 43 8.17 1.82 13.37
CA ILE A 43 9.63 2.04 13.34
C ILE A 43 9.94 3.54 13.39
N TYR A 44 9.31 4.34 12.53
CA TYR A 44 9.52 5.79 12.50
C TYR A 44 9.14 6.45 13.82
N LYS A 45 8.05 6.01 14.45
CA LYS A 45 7.60 6.53 15.75
C LYS A 45 8.57 6.18 16.88
N ILE A 46 9.10 4.96 16.91
CA ILE A 46 10.01 4.48 17.96
C ILE A 46 11.39 5.14 17.84
N PHE A 47 11.95 5.21 16.64
CA PHE A 47 13.31 5.72 16.44
C PHE A 47 13.39 7.25 16.31
N GLY A 48 12.26 7.96 16.39
CA GLY A 48 12.21 9.43 16.29
C GLY A 48 12.67 9.97 14.94
N ILE A 49 12.78 9.09 13.94
CA ILE A 49 13.26 9.44 12.60
C ILE A 49 12.11 10.21 11.93
N HIS A 50 12.24 11.53 11.81
CA HIS A 50 11.35 12.41 11.04
C HIS A 50 9.92 12.63 11.57
N GLN A 51 9.77 13.11 12.80
CA GLN A 51 8.46 13.59 13.30
C GLN A 51 7.82 14.66 12.39
N ASP A 52 8.64 15.47 11.70
CA ASP A 52 8.17 16.56 10.85
C ASP A 52 7.70 16.10 9.46
N LYS A 53 8.01 14.85 9.09
CA LYS A 53 7.66 14.27 7.79
C LYS A 53 6.93 12.96 7.97
N GLY A 54 5.82 13.02 8.70
CA GLY A 54 4.89 11.91 8.91
C GLY A 54 4.33 11.28 7.63
N TYR A 55 4.82 11.63 6.43
CA TYR A 55 4.51 11.05 5.13
C TYR A 55 5.61 10.11 4.58
N LYS A 56 6.85 10.19 5.10
CA LYS A 56 7.97 9.32 4.67
C LYS A 56 7.85 7.87 5.16
N HIS A 57 6.86 7.58 6.02
CA HIS A 57 6.67 6.23 6.53
C HIS A 57 6.46 5.22 5.41
N ARG A 58 5.72 5.60 4.35
CA ARG A 58 5.40 4.76 3.19
C ARG A 58 6.54 4.52 2.20
N ASP A 59 7.79 4.81 2.55
CA ASP A 59 8.91 4.62 1.63
C ASP A 59 9.63 3.28 1.78
N LEU A 60 9.44 2.59 2.92
CA LEU A 60 10.18 1.36 3.23
C LEU A 60 9.41 0.09 2.85
N PHE A 61 8.27 -0.17 3.49
CA PHE A 61 7.55 -1.43 3.31
C PHE A 61 6.40 -1.37 2.30
N HIS A 62 6.05 -0.19 1.80
CA HIS A 62 5.03 0.00 0.76
C HIS A 62 5.60 -0.20 -0.66
N CYS A 63 6.35 -1.29 -0.84
CA CYS A 63 6.99 -1.70 -2.09
C CYS A 63 6.57 -3.16 -2.41
N PRO A 64 5.51 -3.37 -3.22
CA PRO A 64 4.93 -4.70 -3.43
C PRO A 64 5.91 -5.76 -3.92
N LEU A 65 6.88 -5.41 -4.77
CA LEU A 65 7.86 -6.38 -5.26
C LEU A 65 8.79 -6.92 -4.16
N LEU A 66 8.97 -6.21 -3.04
CA LEU A 66 9.73 -6.73 -1.88
C LEU A 66 8.98 -7.88 -1.18
N TYR A 67 7.67 -7.99 -1.38
CA TYR A 67 6.86 -9.05 -0.77
C TYR A 67 6.96 -10.35 -1.56
N LEU A 68 7.34 -10.33 -2.84
CA LEU A 68 7.57 -11.55 -3.61
C LEU A 68 8.64 -12.47 -3.00
N PRO A 69 9.87 -12.01 -2.69
CA PRO A 69 10.87 -12.86 -2.04
C PRO A 69 10.44 -13.29 -0.63
N ILE A 70 9.73 -12.44 0.14
CA ILE A 70 9.20 -12.82 1.46
C ILE A 70 8.17 -13.94 1.32
N GLY A 71 7.24 -13.82 0.37
CA GLY A 71 6.24 -14.84 0.08
C GLY A 71 6.89 -16.14 -0.39
N PHE A 72 7.97 -16.06 -1.15
CA PHE A 72 8.78 -17.22 -1.52
C PHE A 72 9.40 -17.87 -0.28
N VAL A 73 10.03 -17.11 0.61
CA VAL A 73 10.54 -17.66 1.89
C VAL A 73 9.42 -18.34 2.69
N ILE A 74 8.23 -17.73 2.76
CA ILE A 74 7.08 -18.32 3.46
C ILE A 74 6.64 -19.64 2.81
N LEU A 75 6.66 -19.71 1.48
CA LEU A 75 6.32 -20.90 0.70
C LEU A 75 7.23 -22.08 1.03
N PHE A 76 8.55 -21.85 1.16
CA PHE A 76 9.53 -22.92 1.42
C PHE A 76 9.63 -23.32 2.89
N ILE A 77 9.46 -22.37 3.82
CA ILE A 77 9.67 -22.64 5.25
C ILE A 77 8.39 -23.08 5.95
N PHE A 78 7.24 -22.54 5.55
CA PHE A 78 5.97 -22.78 6.24
C PHE A 78 5.03 -23.61 5.38
N SER A 79 4.27 -22.97 4.49
CA SER A 79 3.32 -23.67 3.64
C SER A 79 2.92 -22.83 2.42
N LYS A 80 2.52 -23.52 1.36
CA LYS A 80 1.93 -22.91 0.17
C LYS A 80 0.72 -22.04 0.50
N THR A 81 -0.16 -22.54 1.37
CA THR A 81 -1.39 -21.82 1.73
C THR A 81 -1.08 -20.51 2.42
N LEU A 82 -0.16 -20.51 3.39
CA LEU A 82 0.23 -19.30 4.11
C LEU A 82 0.91 -18.27 3.18
N ALA A 83 1.73 -18.73 2.23
CA ALA A 83 2.35 -17.87 1.23
C ALA A 83 1.32 -17.19 0.31
N ILE A 84 0.29 -17.94 -0.11
CA ILE A 84 -0.81 -17.39 -0.92
C ILE A 84 -1.59 -16.33 -0.11
N ILE A 85 -1.96 -16.66 1.13
CA ILE A 85 -2.67 -15.73 2.01
C ILE A 85 -1.86 -14.44 2.23
N PHE A 86 -0.56 -14.58 2.49
CA PHE A 86 0.37 -13.46 2.61
C PHE A 86 0.36 -12.58 1.36
N LEU A 87 0.60 -13.15 0.18
CA LEU A 87 0.64 -12.39 -1.06
C LEU A 87 -0.69 -11.72 -1.38
N VAL A 88 -1.81 -12.42 -1.21
CA VAL A 88 -3.15 -11.86 -1.48
C VAL A 88 -3.47 -10.71 -0.53
N ILE A 89 -3.31 -10.91 0.78
CA ILE A 89 -3.68 -9.88 1.77
C ILE A 89 -2.77 -8.66 1.66
N SER A 90 -1.45 -8.84 1.56
CA SER A 90 -0.55 -7.71 1.38
C SER A 90 -0.81 -6.98 0.05
N THR A 91 -1.15 -7.70 -1.02
CA THR A 91 -1.55 -7.06 -2.29
C THR A 91 -2.84 -6.25 -2.15
N LEU A 92 -3.84 -6.77 -1.42
CA LEU A 92 -5.09 -6.04 -1.15
C LEU A 92 -4.83 -4.76 -0.34
N HIS A 93 -3.91 -4.80 0.63
CA HIS A 93 -3.47 -3.60 1.35
C HIS A 93 -2.87 -2.56 0.39
N PHE A 94 -1.95 -2.98 -0.49
CA PHE A 94 -1.35 -2.06 -1.48
C PHE A 94 -2.38 -1.51 -2.48
N LEU A 95 -3.35 -2.32 -2.91
CA LEU A 95 -4.44 -1.86 -3.77
C LEU A 95 -5.30 -0.83 -3.06
N HIS A 96 -5.65 -1.09 -1.80
CA HIS A 96 -6.38 -0.14 -0.98
C HIS A 96 -5.62 1.17 -0.82
N ASP A 97 -4.34 1.14 -0.50
CA ASP A 97 -3.51 2.36 -0.39
C ASP A 97 -3.27 3.06 -1.73
N SER A 98 -3.45 2.35 -2.84
CA SER A 98 -3.42 2.95 -4.18
C SER A 98 -4.73 3.67 -4.51
N ILE A 99 -5.80 3.45 -3.75
CA ILE A 99 -7.13 4.03 -4.01
C ILE A 99 -7.47 5.03 -2.90
N ALA A 100 -8.04 6.17 -3.29
CA ALA A 100 -8.58 7.22 -2.43
C ALA A 100 -7.58 8.06 -1.64
N TYR A 101 -6.68 7.48 -0.84
CA TYR A 101 -5.90 8.24 0.14
C TYR A 101 -4.39 8.21 -0.12
N GLY A 102 -3.87 9.34 -0.57
CA GLY A 102 -2.46 9.69 -0.42
C GLY A 102 -1.63 9.63 -1.70
N ARG A 103 -0.32 9.41 -1.51
CA ARG A 103 0.73 9.54 -2.52
C ARG A 103 0.87 8.32 -3.45
N GLY A 104 -0.03 7.34 -3.35
CA GLY A 104 0.03 6.07 -4.08
C GLY A 104 1.08 5.09 -3.55
N ILE A 105 1.27 3.98 -4.27
CA ILE A 105 2.20 2.89 -3.96
C ILE A 105 3.27 2.75 -5.03
N LYS A 106 4.50 2.41 -4.63
CA LYS A 106 5.62 2.16 -5.56
C LYS A 106 5.60 0.73 -6.08
N TRP A 107 4.60 0.42 -6.90
CA TRP A 107 4.40 -0.92 -7.48
C TRP A 107 5.62 -1.50 -8.18
N LEU A 108 6.47 -0.65 -8.76
CA LEU A 108 7.63 -1.04 -9.57
C LEU A 108 8.98 -0.84 -8.85
N PHE A 109 9.00 -0.52 -7.57
CA PHE A 109 10.26 -0.43 -6.82
C PHE A 109 10.94 -1.81 -6.74
N PRO A 110 12.27 -1.96 -6.96
CA PRO A 110 13.29 -0.90 -7.04
C PRO A 110 13.56 -0.34 -8.44
N PHE A 111 12.88 -0.83 -9.48
CA PHE A 111 13.11 -0.40 -10.87
C PHE A 111 12.59 1.02 -11.15
N SER A 112 11.55 1.45 -10.43
CA SER A 112 11.06 2.83 -10.48
C SER A 112 10.80 3.36 -9.07
N LYS A 113 11.04 4.66 -8.91
CA LYS A 113 10.72 5.41 -7.68
C LYS A 113 9.35 6.09 -7.77
N ASN A 114 8.63 5.91 -8.87
CA ASN A 114 7.32 6.50 -9.06
C ASN A 114 6.28 5.77 -8.20
N SER A 115 5.37 6.54 -7.63
CA SER A 115 4.20 6.04 -6.93
C SER A 115 2.98 6.12 -7.84
N PHE A 116 2.11 5.11 -7.75
CA PHE A 116 0.89 5.02 -8.55
C PHE A 116 -0.33 5.05 -7.63
N ALA A 117 -1.31 5.87 -7.98
CA ALA A 117 -2.65 5.85 -7.40
C ALA A 117 -3.69 5.66 -8.49
N PHE A 118 -4.86 5.13 -8.15
CA PHE A 118 -5.90 4.76 -9.11
C PHE A 118 -7.25 5.32 -8.71
N VAL A 119 -8.09 5.56 -9.73
CA VAL A 119 -9.52 5.90 -9.65
C VAL A 119 -9.83 7.24 -9.00
N TYR A 120 -9.43 7.42 -7.75
CA TYR A 120 -9.80 8.55 -6.92
C TYR A 120 -8.60 9.00 -6.07
N LEU A 121 -8.32 10.28 -6.11
CA LEU A 121 -7.28 10.90 -5.30
C LEU A 121 -7.89 12.00 -4.43
N TYR A 122 -7.90 11.78 -3.12
CA TYR A 122 -8.23 12.81 -2.15
C TYR A 122 -6.96 13.51 -1.65
N SER A 123 -6.95 14.85 -1.77
CA SER A 123 -5.94 15.71 -1.17
C SER A 123 -6.52 16.45 0.02
N ARG A 124 -5.75 16.64 1.09
CA ARG A 124 -6.14 17.64 2.11
C ARG A 124 -5.98 19.07 1.61
N VAL A 125 -5.16 19.27 0.58
CA VAL A 125 -4.86 20.58 -0.02
C VAL A 125 -5.89 20.93 -1.07
N VAL A 126 -6.09 20.03 -2.04
CA VAL A 126 -7.19 20.11 -3.00
C VAL A 126 -8.44 19.60 -2.29
N LYS A 127 -9.22 20.50 -1.67
CA LYS A 127 -10.47 20.20 -0.92
C LYS A 127 -11.56 19.48 -1.75
N VAL A 128 -11.26 19.15 -3.00
CA VAL A 128 -12.11 18.44 -3.95
C VAL A 128 -11.31 17.23 -4.45
N GLY A 129 -11.90 16.04 -4.35
CA GLY A 129 -11.25 14.84 -4.85
C GLY A 129 -11.14 14.85 -6.37
N LEU A 130 -10.02 14.33 -6.88
CA LEU A 130 -9.76 14.21 -8.32
C LEU A 130 -10.09 12.79 -8.78
N TRP A 131 -10.81 12.69 -9.89
CA TRP A 131 -11.16 11.42 -10.53
C TRP A 131 -10.35 11.23 -11.80
N GLN A 132 -9.49 10.21 -11.82
CA GLN A 132 -8.76 9.74 -13.00
C GLN A 132 -8.46 8.25 -12.85
N TRP A 133 -8.33 7.54 -13.97
CA TRP A 133 -8.02 6.10 -13.94
C TRP A 133 -6.70 5.80 -13.23
N ALA A 134 -5.67 6.60 -13.48
CA ALA A 134 -4.37 6.46 -12.85
C ALA A 134 -3.70 7.83 -12.67
N PHE A 135 -2.97 7.95 -11.57
CA PHE A 135 -2.09 9.07 -11.25
C PHE A 135 -0.68 8.52 -11.03
N ILE A 136 0.32 9.18 -11.60
CA ILE A 136 1.73 8.81 -11.45
C ILE A 136 2.45 9.97 -10.81
N PHE A 137 3.14 9.70 -9.70
CA PHE A 137 3.90 10.71 -8.98
C PHE A 137 5.37 10.32 -8.93
N ASN A 138 6.24 11.27 -9.29
CA ASN A 138 7.66 11.18 -8.98
C ASN A 138 7.91 11.80 -7.59
N ASN A 139 8.90 11.30 -6.84
CA ASN A 139 9.35 11.86 -5.56
C ASN A 139 9.51 13.39 -5.56
N LYS A 140 9.98 13.98 -6.66
CA LYS A 140 10.08 15.46 -6.79
C LYS A 140 8.71 16.14 -6.76
N ASN A 141 7.74 15.60 -7.50
CA ASN A 141 6.40 16.17 -7.64
C ASN A 141 5.55 15.93 -6.38
N LEU A 142 5.80 14.84 -5.64
CA LEU A 142 5.11 14.53 -4.39
C LEU A 142 5.35 15.58 -3.31
N ASP A 143 6.60 16.01 -3.15
CA ASP A 143 6.95 17.02 -2.14
C ASP A 143 6.40 18.40 -2.52
N GLU A 144 6.34 18.72 -3.81
CA GLU A 144 5.71 19.95 -4.30
C GLU A 144 4.19 19.94 -4.08
N TRP A 145 3.53 18.80 -4.28
CA TRP A 145 2.07 18.69 -4.12
C TRP A 145 1.62 18.87 -2.66
N ASP A 146 2.41 18.36 -1.72
CA ASP A 146 2.12 18.53 -0.28
C ASP A 146 2.46 19.95 0.23
N GLN A 147 3.31 20.71 -0.46
CA GLN A 147 3.75 22.04 -0.03
C GLN A 147 2.95 23.20 -0.63
N ARG A 148 2.31 23.03 -1.80
CA ARG A 148 1.65 24.15 -2.49
C ARG A 148 0.18 24.32 -2.07
N LYS A 149 -0.11 25.35 -1.27
CA LYS A 149 -1.46 25.68 -0.73
C LYS A 149 -2.50 26.14 -1.77
N THR A 150 -2.13 26.39 -3.02
CA THR A 150 -3.01 27.07 -3.99
C THR A 150 -2.69 26.66 -5.43
N TYR A 151 -3.46 25.72 -6.00
CA TYR A 151 -3.68 25.65 -7.45
C TYR A 151 -5.14 25.30 -7.76
N THR A 152 -5.82 26.24 -8.41
CA THR A 152 -6.86 25.98 -9.40
C THR A 152 -6.28 25.06 -10.47
N SER A 153 -6.70 23.78 -10.48
CA SER A 153 -6.81 22.83 -11.61
C SER A 153 -5.78 22.76 -12.76
N ALA A 154 -4.69 23.52 -12.74
CA ALA A 154 -3.79 23.67 -13.87
C ALA A 154 -2.45 22.98 -13.60
N ASN A 155 -2.12 22.05 -14.49
CA ASN A 155 -0.81 21.42 -14.69
C ASN A 155 -0.40 20.35 -13.66
N ILE A 156 -1.30 19.41 -13.38
CA ILE A 156 -0.83 18.03 -13.19
C ILE A 156 -0.26 17.63 -14.54
N VAL A 157 1.07 17.57 -14.66
CA VAL A 157 1.72 16.92 -15.80
C VAL A 157 1.39 15.43 -15.66
N ILE A 158 0.23 15.07 -16.19
CA ILE A 158 -0.05 13.72 -16.64
C ILE A 158 0.96 13.55 -17.76
N SER A 159 2.09 12.89 -17.49
CA SER A 159 2.92 12.41 -18.58
C SER A 159 2.08 11.34 -19.29
N GLY A 160 1.21 11.81 -20.19
CA GLY A 160 0.84 11.03 -21.34
C GLY A 160 2.15 10.62 -22.00
N TYR A 161 2.24 9.33 -22.32
CA TYR A 161 3.24 8.84 -23.24
C TYR A 161 3.27 9.76 -24.47
N ASP A 162 4.41 10.42 -24.70
CA ASP A 162 4.83 10.81 -26.04
C ASP A 162 5.40 9.56 -26.74
#